data_AF-A0A966JPX7-F1
#
_entry.id   AF-A0A966JPX7-F1
#
_cell.length_a   1.000
_cell.length_b   1.000
_cell.length_c   1.000
_cell.angle_alpha   90.00
_cell.angle_beta   90.00
_cell.angle_gamma   90.00
#
_symmetry.space_group_name_H-M   'P 1'
#
loop_
_entity.id
_entity.type
_entity.pdbx_description
1 polymer ?
#
loop_
_entity_poly.entity_id
_entity_poly.type
_entity_poly.pdbx_seq_one_letter_code
_entity_poly.pdbx_strand_id
1 'polypeptide(L)'
;MEWLMSTSEIRTLSAPERRRKRGVITMAVLGLFGLIFFAFLPKTGQPVTYNFVLGNEWVLMKEWIINSKTGSLGFSLLSLAAVALAAVQFRARKTIRFASAIFGFAFLMSFLCWSAAGKFIPFTGLLQGALLLSVPLIFGAMAGVLSERSGVINIAIEGQLLAGAFMSGIIASLTHNNWLGLLIAPFAGAAIAWLLAVFAIKYGIDQVVLGFVLNVLVIGLTNFLYKKLLIPYQSTWNAGGTFAPIEIPILSKIPVIGPIFFSQSIIVYLMYVVVIAIH
;
A
#
# COMPACT_ATOMS: atom_id res chain seq x y z
N MET A 1 40.75 22.73 -44.69
CA MET A 1 39.52 23.04 -43.93
C MET A 1 38.91 21.72 -43.42
N GLU A 2 39.57 21.04 -42.48
CA GLU A 2 39.20 19.64 -42.13
C GLU A 2 39.31 19.37 -40.62
N TRP A 3 39.11 20.41 -39.80
CA TRP A 3 39.38 20.39 -38.36
C TRP A 3 38.14 20.52 -37.45
N LEU A 4 36.92 20.24 -37.91
CA LEU A 4 35.71 20.47 -37.09
C LEU A 4 34.60 19.42 -37.22
N MET A 5 34.91 18.13 -37.16
CA MET A 5 33.89 17.12 -36.83
C MET A 5 34.43 16.12 -35.80
N SER A 6 34.64 16.61 -34.57
CA SER A 6 34.57 15.76 -33.39
C SER A 6 33.13 15.21 -33.33
N THR A 7 32.90 14.05 -33.94
CA THR A 7 31.69 13.27 -33.75
C THR A 7 31.65 12.89 -32.27
N SER A 8 30.96 13.69 -31.46
CA SER A 8 30.56 13.25 -30.13
C SER A 8 29.69 12.02 -30.39
N GLU A 9 30.25 10.82 -30.23
CA GLU A 9 29.48 9.58 -30.33
C GLU A 9 28.29 9.75 -29.40
N ILE A 10 27.09 9.87 -29.98
CA ILE A 10 25.86 9.94 -29.22
C ILE A 10 25.70 8.56 -28.63
N ARG A 11 26.25 8.35 -27.43
CA ARG A 11 26.18 7.08 -26.71
C ARG A 11 24.72 6.70 -26.56
N THR A 12 24.27 5.72 -27.34
CA THR A 12 22.91 5.20 -27.28
C THR A 12 22.76 4.40 -25.99
N LEU A 13 22.07 4.99 -25.01
CA LEU A 13 21.76 4.31 -23.75
C LEU A 13 20.88 3.09 -24.00
N SER A 14 21.23 1.96 -23.40
CA SER A 14 20.37 0.77 -23.39
C SER A 14 19.03 1.06 -22.68
N ALA A 15 17.98 0.27 -22.96
CA ALA A 15 16.67 0.47 -22.33
C ALA A 15 16.72 0.47 -20.77
N PRO A 16 17.47 -0.44 -20.10
CA PRO A 16 17.65 -0.39 -18.65
C PRO A 16 18.39 0.86 -18.16
N GLU A 17 19.42 1.32 -18.87
CA GLU A 17 20.14 2.56 -18.53
C GLU A 17 19.26 3.80 -18.72
N ARG A 18 18.41 3.84 -19.75
CA ARG A 18 17.43 4.91 -19.95
C ARG A 18 16.41 4.95 -18.81
N ARG A 19 15.93 3.80 -18.34
CA ARG A 19 15.05 3.69 -17.17
C ARG A 19 15.74 4.20 -15.89
N ARG A 20 17.00 3.83 -15.66
CA ARG A 20 17.80 4.32 -14.52
C ARG A 20 18.03 5.83 -14.59
N LYS A 21 18.37 6.38 -15.77
CA LYS A 21 18.53 7.82 -15.98
C LYS A 21 17.23 8.57 -15.68
N ARG A 22 16.09 8.08 -16.19
CA ARG A 22 14.76 8.65 -15.87
C ARG A 22 14.50 8.63 -14.36
N GLY A 23 14.82 7.53 -13.69
CA GLY A 23 14.72 7.40 -12.23
C GLY A 23 15.54 8.45 -11.47
N VAL A 24 16.79 8.70 -11.87
CA VAL A 24 17.63 9.76 -11.27
C VAL A 24 17.03 11.14 -11.50
N ILE A 25 16.51 11.41 -12.69
CA ILE A 25 15.86 12.69 -13.01
C ILE A 25 14.60 12.90 -12.18
N THR A 26 13.72 11.89 -12.06
CA THR A 26 12.53 12.01 -11.21
C THR A 26 12.88 12.21 -9.74
N MET A 27 13.89 11.50 -9.22
CA MET A 27 14.35 11.74 -7.85
C MET A 27 14.91 13.16 -7.67
N ALA A 28 15.63 13.70 -8.66
CA ALA A 28 16.12 15.09 -8.62
C ALA A 28 14.98 16.11 -8.60
N VAL A 29 13.98 15.94 -9.47
CA VAL A 29 12.80 16.83 -9.52
C VAL A 29 12.03 16.78 -8.19
N LEU A 30 11.77 15.56 -7.67
CA LEU A 30 11.08 15.39 -6.40
C LEU A 30 11.91 15.93 -5.22
N GLY A 31 13.22 15.70 -5.21
CA GLY A 31 14.10 16.23 -4.16
C GLY A 31 14.13 17.76 -4.13
N LEU A 32 14.21 18.40 -5.29
CA LEU A 32 14.11 19.87 -5.40
C LEU A 32 12.74 20.38 -4.95
N PHE A 33 11.67 19.70 -5.36
CA PHE A 33 10.31 20.00 -4.88
C PHE A 33 10.24 19.90 -3.35
N GLY A 34 10.75 18.81 -2.77
CA GLY A 34 10.76 18.60 -1.31
C GLY A 34 11.58 19.66 -0.57
N LEU A 35 12.70 20.11 -1.12
CA LEU A 35 13.47 21.23 -0.55
C LEU A 35 12.66 22.52 -0.52
N ILE A 36 12.04 22.88 -1.64
CA ILE A 36 11.26 24.12 -1.74
C ILE A 36 10.04 24.06 -0.81
N PHE A 37 9.26 22.99 -0.88
CA PHE A 37 7.98 22.88 -0.19
C PHE A 37 8.08 22.48 1.27
N PHE A 38 8.98 21.57 1.64
CA PHE A 38 9.04 21.04 3.00
C PHE A 38 10.07 21.77 3.86
N ALA A 39 11.15 22.30 3.27
CA ALA A 39 12.22 22.96 4.04
C ALA A 39 12.08 24.49 4.11
N PHE A 40 11.72 25.16 3.00
CA PHE A 40 11.73 26.63 2.94
C PHE A 40 10.38 27.31 3.17
N LEU A 41 9.28 26.69 2.77
CA LEU A 41 7.91 27.17 3.00
C LEU A 41 7.40 27.19 4.47
N PRO A 42 7.86 26.36 5.42
CA PRO A 42 7.37 26.37 6.79
C PRO A 42 7.84 27.62 7.56
N LYS A 43 6.90 28.40 8.10
CA LYS A 43 7.20 29.67 8.81
C LYS A 43 7.48 29.49 10.31
N THR A 44 7.03 28.41 10.94
CA THR A 44 7.16 28.16 12.38
C THR A 44 7.80 26.78 12.65
N GLY A 45 8.73 26.72 13.61
CA GLY A 45 9.36 25.47 14.03
C GLY A 45 8.64 24.88 15.24
N GLN A 46 7.59 24.10 15.00
CA GLN A 46 6.92 23.34 16.07
C GLN A 46 7.56 21.95 16.26
N PRO A 47 7.55 21.38 17.47
CA PRO A 47 8.04 20.01 17.68
C PRO A 47 7.13 19.00 16.97
N VAL A 48 7.76 17.94 16.44
CA VAL A 48 7.12 16.75 15.90
C VAL A 48 7.59 15.59 16.75
N THR A 49 6.65 14.84 17.33
CA THR A 49 6.96 13.70 18.20
C THR A 49 6.65 12.41 17.46
N TYR A 50 7.68 11.64 17.14
CA TYR A 50 7.56 10.29 16.60
C TYR A 50 7.58 9.29 17.74
N ASN A 51 6.51 8.53 17.89
CA ASN A 51 6.44 7.45 18.85
C ASN A 51 6.61 6.10 18.15
N PHE A 52 7.41 5.22 18.76
CA PHE A 52 7.77 3.91 18.20
C PHE A 52 7.21 2.73 19.00
N VAL A 53 6.27 2.96 19.92
CA VAL A 53 5.77 1.93 20.84
C VAL A 53 4.24 1.95 20.86
N LEU A 54 3.60 0.88 20.39
CA LEU A 54 2.13 0.75 20.38
C LEU A 54 1.58 0.08 21.64
N GLY A 55 2.38 -0.73 22.33
CA GLY A 55 1.93 -1.53 23.46
C GLY A 55 3.09 -2.08 24.30
N ASN A 56 2.98 -3.35 24.71
CA ASN A 56 3.94 -4.03 25.61
C ASN A 56 5.18 -4.59 24.88
N GLU A 57 5.67 -3.87 23.87
CA GLU A 57 6.88 -4.20 23.14
C GLU A 57 8.13 -3.85 23.95
N TRP A 58 9.29 -4.40 23.56
CA TRP A 58 10.56 -3.93 24.09
C TRP A 58 10.75 -2.44 23.73
N VAL A 59 11.23 -1.65 24.68
CA VAL A 59 11.42 -0.23 24.45
C VAL A 59 12.86 0.00 24.00
N LEU A 60 13.07 0.16 22.69
CA LEU A 60 14.35 0.65 22.15
C LEU A 60 14.44 2.17 22.29
N MET A 61 13.46 2.87 21.74
CA MET A 61 13.31 4.32 21.78
C MET A 61 11.82 4.62 21.91
N LYS A 62 11.40 5.29 22.99
CA LYS A 62 9.97 5.57 23.21
C LYS A 62 9.46 6.64 22.25
N GLU A 63 10.16 7.77 22.22
CA GLU A 63 9.78 8.96 21.47
C GLU A 63 11.01 9.63 20.89
N TRP A 64 10.88 10.17 19.68
CA TRP A 64 11.86 11.02 19.05
C TRP A 64 11.23 12.37 18.71
N ILE A 65 11.70 13.42 19.37
CA ILE A 65 11.19 14.78 19.22
C ILE A 65 12.15 15.56 18.33
N ILE A 66 11.67 16.05 17.20
CA ILE A 66 12.45 16.87 16.28
C ILE A 66 11.69 18.17 16.01
N ASN A 67 12.39 19.29 15.90
CA ASN A 67 11.78 20.51 15.39
C ASN A 67 11.40 20.32 13.91
N SER A 68 10.14 20.57 13.55
CA SER A 68 9.61 20.42 12.20
C SER A 68 10.51 21.06 11.14
N LYS A 69 11.00 22.28 11.38
CA LYS A 69 11.80 23.05 10.42
C LYS A 69 13.22 22.49 10.25
N THR A 70 13.89 22.13 11.34
CA THR A 70 15.25 21.57 11.26
C THR A 70 15.24 20.14 10.75
N GLY A 71 14.23 19.35 11.15
CA GLY A 71 14.00 18.00 10.65
C GLY A 71 13.70 17.98 9.15
N SER A 72 12.72 18.78 8.69
CA SER A 72 12.36 18.80 7.27
C SER A 72 13.51 19.25 6.38
N LEU A 73 14.29 20.25 6.82
CA LEU A 73 15.49 20.72 6.12
C LEU A 73 16.59 19.66 6.11
N GLY A 74 16.93 19.07 7.25
CA GLY A 74 17.97 18.04 7.34
C GLY A 74 17.67 16.83 6.46
N PHE A 75 16.44 16.33 6.51
CA PHE A 75 16.00 15.21 5.67
C PHE A 75 15.89 15.59 4.18
N SER A 76 15.53 16.83 3.86
CA SER A 76 15.51 17.28 2.47
C SER A 76 16.93 17.36 1.88
N LEU A 77 17.90 17.87 2.64
CA LEU A 77 19.31 17.85 2.24
C LEU A 77 19.84 16.42 2.08
N LEU A 78 19.47 15.51 2.99
CA LEU A 78 19.80 14.09 2.86
C LEU A 78 19.19 13.47 1.59
N SER A 79 17.96 13.85 1.21
CA SER A 79 17.35 13.40 -0.03
C SER A 79 18.13 13.87 -1.26
N LEU A 80 18.61 15.12 -1.26
CA LEU A 80 19.45 15.65 -2.35
C LEU A 80 20.83 15.00 -2.40
N ALA A 81 21.43 14.71 -1.24
CA ALA A 81 22.65 13.92 -1.16
C ALA A 81 22.44 12.51 -1.75
N ALA A 82 21.30 11.88 -1.48
CA ALA A 82 20.95 10.59 -2.07
C ALA A 82 20.76 10.66 -3.60
N VAL A 83 20.20 11.75 -4.13
CA VAL A 83 20.15 12.01 -5.58
C VAL A 83 21.56 12.14 -6.16
N ALA A 84 22.45 12.88 -5.50
CA ALA A 84 23.84 13.03 -5.94
C ALA A 84 24.56 11.67 -5.96
N LEU A 85 24.40 10.86 -4.90
CA LEU A 85 24.91 9.49 -4.84
C LEU A 85 24.32 8.62 -5.96
N ALA A 86 23.03 8.71 -6.25
CA ALA A 86 22.39 8.00 -7.35
C ALA A 86 22.97 8.40 -8.71
N ALA A 87 23.27 9.70 -8.91
CA ALA A 87 23.89 10.21 -10.13
C ALA A 87 25.33 9.71 -10.30
N VAL A 88 26.12 9.67 -9.22
CA VAL A 88 27.48 9.10 -9.22
C VAL A 88 27.44 7.60 -9.49
N GLN A 89 26.55 6.85 -8.82
CA GLN A 89 26.37 5.42 -9.05
C GLN A 89 25.93 5.11 -10.48
N PHE A 90 25.05 5.94 -11.06
CA PHE A 90 24.65 5.82 -12.46
C PHE A 90 25.82 6.06 -13.42
N ARG A 91 26.64 7.09 -13.18
CA ARG A 91 27.87 7.34 -13.96
C ARG A 91 28.86 6.17 -13.87
N ALA A 92 28.99 5.57 -12.69
CA ALA A 92 29.81 4.39 -12.43
C ALA A 92 29.18 3.06 -12.87
N ARG A 93 28.03 3.09 -13.58
CA ARG A 93 27.25 1.90 -14.03
C ARG A 93 26.82 0.93 -12.91
N LYS A 94 26.83 1.37 -11.65
CA LYS A 94 26.38 0.59 -10.50
C LYS A 94 24.85 0.62 -10.34
N THR A 95 24.33 -0.29 -9.52
CA THR A 95 22.90 -0.32 -9.16
C THR A 95 22.54 0.84 -8.24
N ILE A 96 21.54 1.64 -8.63
CA ILE A 96 21.06 2.79 -7.85
C ILE A 96 20.07 2.43 -6.72
N ARG A 97 19.78 1.13 -6.51
CA ARG A 97 18.73 0.65 -5.59
C ARG A 97 18.88 1.20 -4.17
N PHE A 98 20.09 1.16 -3.63
CA PHE A 98 20.38 1.68 -2.30
C PHE A 98 20.19 3.20 -2.23
N ALA A 99 20.69 3.96 -3.21
CA ALA A 99 20.50 5.41 -3.24
C ALA A 99 19.02 5.80 -3.38
N SER A 100 18.24 5.05 -4.17
CA SER A 100 16.78 5.25 -4.28
C SER A 100 16.03 4.94 -2.99
N ALA A 101 16.46 3.93 -2.21
CA ALA A 101 15.87 3.63 -0.91
C ALA A 101 16.15 4.74 0.12
N ILE A 102 17.40 5.22 0.18
CA ILE A 102 17.78 6.35 1.04
C ILE A 102 17.01 7.61 0.64
N PHE A 103 16.90 7.88 -0.67
CA PHE A 103 16.11 9.00 -1.18
C PHE A 103 14.65 8.91 -0.73
N GLY A 104 14.00 7.76 -0.93
CA GLY A 104 12.60 7.56 -0.55
C GLY A 104 12.36 7.76 0.94
N PHE A 105 13.23 7.20 1.79
CA PHE A 105 13.14 7.37 3.23
C PHE A 105 13.33 8.83 3.65
N ALA A 106 14.39 9.49 3.16
CA ALA A 106 14.69 10.87 3.49
C ALA A 106 13.60 11.84 2.99
N PHE A 107 13.10 11.63 1.78
CA PHE A 107 12.01 12.43 1.22
C PHE A 107 10.72 12.27 2.04
N LEU A 108 10.36 11.03 2.40
CA LEU A 108 9.20 10.75 3.24
C LEU A 108 9.34 11.39 4.64
N MET A 109 10.51 11.27 5.27
CA MET A 109 10.77 11.88 6.57
C MET A 109 10.74 13.41 6.51
N SER A 110 11.26 14.01 5.44
CA SER A 110 11.17 15.45 5.21
C SER A 110 9.71 15.91 5.12
N PHE A 111 8.90 15.17 4.37
CA PHE A 111 7.45 15.41 4.26
C PHE A 111 6.74 15.24 5.61
N LEU A 112 7.02 14.19 6.38
CA LEU A 112 6.38 13.95 7.68
C LEU A 112 6.74 15.03 8.70
N CYS A 113 8.01 15.44 8.77
CA CYS A 113 8.44 16.54 9.63
C CYS A 113 7.71 17.84 9.30
N TRP A 114 7.47 18.11 8.02
CA TRP A 114 6.71 19.28 7.60
C TRP A 114 5.20 19.17 7.90
N SER A 115 4.58 18.07 7.47
CA SER A 115 3.13 17.86 7.54
C SER A 115 2.61 17.70 8.97
N ALA A 116 3.43 17.15 9.86
CA ALA A 116 3.07 16.87 11.24
C ALA A 116 3.65 17.89 12.24
N ALA A 117 3.94 19.12 11.81
CA ALA A 117 4.31 20.21 12.71
C ALA A 117 3.30 20.33 13.86
N GLY A 118 3.78 20.20 15.11
CA GLY A 118 2.96 20.28 16.32
C GLY A 118 2.11 19.04 16.60
N LYS A 119 2.28 17.95 15.84
CA LYS A 119 1.49 16.71 15.97
C LYS A 119 2.34 15.56 16.50
N PHE A 120 1.61 14.60 17.07
CA PHE A 120 2.12 13.30 17.47
C PHE A 120 1.92 12.28 16.35
N ILE A 121 3.00 11.61 15.94
CA ILE A 121 2.98 10.56 14.93
C ILE A 121 3.22 9.21 15.63
N PRO A 122 2.21 8.31 15.68
CA PRO A 122 2.43 6.92 16.05
C PRO A 122 3.08 6.19 14.86
N PHE A 123 4.41 6.21 14.78
CA PHE A 123 5.15 5.71 13.61
C PHE A 123 4.87 4.24 13.34
N THR A 124 4.89 3.42 14.40
CA THR A 124 4.54 2.00 14.31
C THR A 124 3.10 1.78 13.91
N GLY A 125 2.17 2.59 14.43
CA GLY A 125 0.75 2.53 14.09
C GLY A 125 0.48 2.91 12.64
N LEU A 126 1.23 3.87 12.09
CA LEU A 126 1.15 4.23 10.68
C LEU A 126 1.60 3.08 9.77
N LEU A 127 2.70 2.40 10.10
CA LEU A 127 3.18 1.26 9.32
C LEU A 127 2.23 0.06 9.44
N GLN A 128 1.70 -0.20 10.64
CA GLN A 128 0.68 -1.22 10.86
C GLN A 128 -0.59 -0.93 10.04
N GLY A 129 -1.06 0.32 10.04
CA GLY A 129 -2.20 0.74 9.23
C GLY A 129 -1.95 0.66 7.73
N ALA A 130 -0.75 1.01 7.28
CA ALA A 130 -0.36 0.88 5.87
C ALA A 130 -0.39 -0.59 5.42
N LEU A 131 0.09 -1.51 6.25
CA LEU A 131 -0.02 -2.95 5.98
C LEU A 131 -1.48 -3.39 5.90
N LEU A 132 -2.31 -3.02 6.89
CA LEU A 132 -3.74 -3.38 6.91
C LEU A 132 -4.48 -2.90 5.65
N LEU A 133 -4.23 -1.67 5.21
CA LEU A 133 -4.83 -1.12 3.99
C LEU A 133 -4.30 -1.77 2.71
N SER A 134 -3.10 -2.34 2.73
CA SER A 134 -2.54 -3.06 1.59
C SER A 134 -3.15 -4.47 1.40
N VAL A 135 -3.77 -5.04 2.44
CA VAL A 135 -4.29 -6.42 2.41
C VAL A 135 -5.30 -6.67 1.28
N PRO A 136 -6.35 -5.85 1.08
CA PRO A 136 -7.30 -6.08 -0.01
C PRO A 136 -6.66 -5.90 -1.38
N LEU A 137 -5.69 -4.99 -1.51
CA LEU A 137 -4.94 -4.77 -2.74
C LEU A 137 -4.07 -5.98 -3.09
N ILE A 138 -3.42 -6.58 -2.10
CA ILE A 138 -2.62 -7.79 -2.27
C ILE A 138 -3.54 -8.94 -2.68
N PHE A 139 -4.65 -9.19 -1.97
CA PHE A 139 -5.61 -10.23 -2.37
C PHE A 139 -6.14 -10.01 -3.79
N GLY A 140 -6.47 -8.77 -4.16
CA GLY A 140 -6.88 -8.42 -5.52
C GLY A 140 -5.80 -8.70 -6.55
N ALA A 141 -4.54 -8.32 -6.28
CA ALA A 141 -3.42 -8.62 -7.15
C ALA A 141 -3.19 -10.13 -7.32
N MET A 142 -3.26 -10.91 -6.23
CA MET A 142 -3.14 -12.37 -6.28
C MET A 142 -4.26 -13.02 -7.08
N ALA A 143 -5.51 -12.54 -6.93
CA ALA A 143 -6.65 -12.99 -7.73
C ALA A 143 -6.46 -12.66 -9.22
N GLY A 144 -5.93 -11.49 -9.54
CA GLY A 144 -5.58 -11.08 -10.90
C GLY A 144 -4.54 -12.00 -11.53
N VAL A 145 -3.42 -12.25 -10.84
CA VAL A 145 -2.35 -13.16 -11.31
C VAL A 145 -2.89 -14.57 -11.59
N LEU A 146 -3.76 -15.09 -10.72
CA LEU A 146 -4.35 -16.41 -10.92
C LEU A 146 -5.32 -16.44 -12.11
N SER A 147 -6.10 -15.38 -12.32
CA SER A 147 -7.05 -15.26 -13.43
C SER A 147 -6.33 -15.11 -14.77
N GLU A 148 -5.24 -14.34 -14.81
CA GLU A 148 -4.42 -14.21 -16.03
C GLU A 148 -3.81 -15.56 -16.43
N ARG A 149 -3.38 -16.39 -15.46
CA ARG A 149 -2.90 -17.75 -15.73
C ARG A 149 -3.95 -18.67 -16.33
N SER A 150 -5.25 -18.44 -16.07
CA SER A 150 -6.35 -19.21 -16.66
C SER A 150 -6.88 -18.61 -17.97
N GLY A 151 -6.27 -17.53 -18.47
CA GLY A 151 -6.67 -16.87 -19.72
C GLY A 151 -7.88 -15.94 -19.58
N VAL A 152 -8.26 -15.55 -18.36
CA VAL A 152 -9.37 -14.64 -18.10
C VAL A 152 -8.88 -13.39 -17.38
N ILE A 153 -9.06 -12.23 -18.00
CA ILE A 153 -8.77 -10.93 -17.38
C ILE A 153 -9.91 -10.60 -16.43
N ASN A 154 -9.64 -10.69 -15.13
CA ASN A 154 -10.65 -10.44 -14.09
C ASN A 154 -10.74 -8.95 -13.75
N ILE A 155 -11.57 -8.22 -14.49
CA ILE A 155 -11.86 -6.80 -14.22
C ILE A 155 -12.90 -6.62 -13.08
N ALA A 156 -13.58 -7.70 -12.67
CA ALA A 156 -14.63 -7.68 -11.64
C ALA A 156 -14.11 -7.85 -10.20
N ILE A 157 -12.80 -7.72 -9.95
CA ILE A 157 -12.17 -8.00 -8.65
C ILE A 157 -12.71 -7.09 -7.54
N GLU A 158 -12.95 -5.82 -7.83
CA GLU A 158 -13.51 -4.88 -6.83
C GLU A 158 -14.90 -5.33 -6.36
N GLY A 159 -15.76 -5.74 -7.30
CA GLY A 159 -17.06 -6.32 -7.01
C GLY A 159 -16.96 -7.63 -6.23
N GLN A 160 -16.00 -8.50 -6.56
CA GLN A 160 -15.78 -9.75 -5.82
C GLN A 160 -15.41 -9.50 -4.36
N LEU A 161 -14.47 -8.57 -4.11
CA LEU A 161 -14.06 -8.18 -2.76
C LEU A 161 -15.21 -7.52 -2.00
N LEU A 162 -15.97 -6.63 -2.66
CA LEU A 162 -17.11 -5.94 -2.04
C LEU A 162 -18.25 -6.91 -1.71
N ALA A 163 -18.58 -7.84 -2.60
CA ALA A 163 -19.57 -8.89 -2.35
C ALA A 163 -19.15 -9.80 -1.18
N GLY A 164 -17.86 -10.19 -1.14
CA GLY A 164 -17.28 -10.95 -0.04
C GLY A 164 -17.38 -10.22 1.30
N ALA A 165 -16.95 -8.95 1.35
CA ALA A 165 -17.01 -8.13 2.55
C ALA A 165 -18.45 -7.93 3.05
N PHE A 166 -19.38 -7.66 2.14
CA PHE A 166 -20.78 -7.46 2.46
C PHE A 166 -21.42 -8.73 3.03
N MET A 167 -21.22 -9.88 2.37
CA MET A 167 -21.75 -11.17 2.84
C MET A 167 -21.10 -11.60 4.15
N SER A 168 -19.79 -11.39 4.32
CA SER A 168 -19.10 -11.64 5.59
C SER A 168 -19.72 -10.85 6.73
N GLY A 169 -19.97 -9.55 6.52
CA GLY A 169 -20.57 -8.68 7.52
C GLY A 169 -21.98 -9.11 7.92
N ILE A 170 -22.83 -9.45 6.94
CA ILE A 170 -24.19 -9.93 7.20
C ILE A 170 -24.16 -11.25 7.97
N ILE A 171 -23.41 -12.25 7.51
CA ILE A 171 -23.38 -13.56 8.14
C ILE A 171 -22.78 -13.48 9.54
N ALA A 172 -21.70 -12.72 9.74
CA ALA A 172 -21.15 -12.48 11.07
C ALA A 172 -22.16 -11.81 12.01
N SER A 173 -22.96 -10.86 11.49
CA SER A 173 -24.00 -10.18 12.27
C SER A 173 -25.12 -11.13 12.70
N LEU A 174 -25.67 -11.90 11.75
CA LEU A 174 -26.81 -12.78 11.99
C LEU A 174 -26.46 -14.01 12.84
N THR A 175 -25.25 -14.54 12.67
CA THR A 175 -24.80 -15.74 13.40
C THR A 175 -24.05 -15.42 14.69
N HIS A 176 -23.73 -14.14 14.92
CA HIS A 176 -22.82 -13.67 15.97
C HIS A 176 -21.46 -14.39 15.96
N ASN A 177 -21.02 -14.88 14.79
CA ASN A 177 -19.79 -15.63 14.64
C ASN A 177 -18.96 -15.12 13.44
N ASN A 178 -17.88 -14.41 13.74
CA ASN A 178 -17.00 -13.82 12.74
C ASN A 178 -16.33 -14.87 11.84
N TRP A 179 -16.08 -16.09 12.35
CA TRP A 179 -15.47 -17.16 11.56
C TRP A 179 -16.38 -17.65 10.45
N LEU A 180 -17.70 -17.72 10.69
CA LEU A 180 -18.66 -18.06 9.65
C LEU A 180 -18.74 -16.97 8.59
N GLY A 181 -18.69 -15.70 8.99
CA GLY A 181 -18.57 -14.57 8.05
C GLY A 181 -17.33 -14.70 7.15
N LEU A 182 -16.17 -14.96 7.75
CA LEU A 182 -14.91 -15.17 7.02
C LEU A 182 -14.99 -16.36 6.06
N LEU A 183 -15.62 -17.46 6.46
CA LEU A 183 -15.77 -18.66 5.62
C LEU A 183 -16.68 -18.42 4.42
N ILE A 184 -17.74 -17.62 4.56
CA ILE A 184 -18.69 -17.33 3.49
C ILE A 184 -18.15 -16.30 2.48
N ALA A 185 -17.27 -15.39 2.91
CA ALA A 185 -16.77 -14.31 2.05
C ALA A 185 -16.20 -14.80 0.69
N PRO A 186 -15.35 -15.85 0.63
CA PRO A 186 -14.81 -16.35 -0.63
C PRO A 186 -15.90 -16.90 -1.57
N PHE A 187 -16.97 -17.49 -1.05
CA PHE A 187 -18.07 -18.02 -1.88
C PHE A 187 -18.86 -16.91 -2.56
N ALA A 188 -19.06 -15.79 -1.87
CA ALA A 188 -19.71 -14.62 -2.47
C ALA A 188 -18.85 -14.01 -3.60
N GLY A 189 -17.53 -13.89 -3.39
CA GLY A 189 -16.61 -13.49 -4.44
C GLY A 189 -16.58 -14.49 -5.60
N ALA A 190 -16.54 -15.80 -5.30
CA ALA A 190 -16.57 -16.86 -6.30
C ALA A 190 -17.86 -16.87 -7.12
N ALA A 191 -19.01 -16.49 -6.56
CA ALA A 191 -20.25 -16.36 -7.30
C ALA A 191 -20.17 -15.25 -8.37
N ILE A 192 -19.57 -14.11 -8.04
CA ILE A 192 -19.33 -13.03 -9.01
C ILE A 192 -18.29 -13.45 -10.06
N ALA A 193 -17.21 -14.13 -9.64
CA ALA A 193 -16.22 -14.69 -10.54
C ALA A 193 -16.80 -15.74 -11.49
N TRP A 194 -17.73 -16.57 -11.00
CA TRP A 194 -18.44 -17.56 -11.79
C TRP A 194 -19.31 -16.90 -12.85
N LEU A 195 -20.05 -15.84 -12.51
CA LEU A 195 -20.79 -15.05 -13.50
C LEU A 195 -19.86 -14.50 -14.59
N LEU A 196 -18.73 -13.87 -14.17
CA LEU A 196 -17.73 -13.37 -15.12
C LEU A 196 -17.25 -14.49 -16.06
N ALA A 197 -16.86 -15.63 -15.51
CA ALA A 197 -16.33 -16.76 -16.28
C ALA A 197 -17.37 -17.35 -17.23
N VAL A 198 -18.63 -17.52 -16.79
CA VAL A 198 -19.71 -18.05 -17.65
C VAL A 198 -19.95 -17.12 -18.83
N PHE A 199 -20.11 -15.82 -18.60
CA PHE A 199 -20.38 -14.86 -19.68
C PHE A 199 -19.18 -14.63 -20.60
N ALA A 200 -17.96 -14.62 -20.06
CA ALA A 200 -16.74 -14.48 -20.86
C ALA A 200 -16.44 -15.72 -21.69
N ILE A 201 -16.50 -16.92 -21.09
CA ILE A 201 -16.05 -18.17 -21.74
C ILE A 201 -17.16 -18.79 -22.58
N LYS A 202 -18.38 -18.93 -22.03
CA LYS A 202 -19.48 -19.61 -22.74
C LYS A 202 -20.15 -18.71 -23.78
N TYR A 203 -20.32 -17.43 -23.46
CA TYR A 203 -21.06 -16.49 -24.30
C TYR A 203 -20.15 -15.53 -25.09
N GLY A 204 -18.82 -15.61 -24.89
CA GLY A 204 -17.85 -14.83 -25.67
C GLY A 204 -17.96 -13.32 -25.46
N ILE A 205 -18.50 -12.87 -24.32
CA ILE A 205 -18.63 -11.44 -24.01
C ILE A 205 -17.26 -10.87 -23.65
N ASP A 206 -16.99 -9.63 -24.10
CA ASP A 206 -15.79 -8.89 -23.73
C ASP A 206 -15.66 -8.77 -22.19
N GLN A 207 -14.53 -9.25 -21.67
CA GLN A 207 -14.25 -9.35 -20.24
C GLN A 207 -14.15 -7.98 -19.55
N VAL A 208 -13.74 -6.94 -20.29
CA VAL A 208 -13.59 -5.58 -19.76
C VAL A 208 -14.96 -4.95 -19.58
N VAL A 209 -15.81 -5.01 -20.59
CA VAL A 209 -17.19 -4.49 -20.52
C VAL A 209 -17.98 -5.24 -19.45
N LEU A 210 -17.91 -6.58 -19.47
CA LEU A 210 -18.60 -7.42 -18.49
C LEU A 210 -18.11 -7.16 -17.06
N GLY A 211 -16.80 -7.03 -16.85
CA GLY A 211 -16.24 -6.76 -15.52
C GLY A 211 -16.69 -5.42 -14.96
N PHE A 212 -16.74 -4.37 -15.79
CA PHE A 212 -17.29 -3.08 -15.38
C PHE A 212 -18.77 -3.19 -14.98
N VAL A 213 -19.59 -3.87 -15.79
CA VAL A 213 -21.01 -4.09 -15.48
C VAL A 213 -21.19 -4.84 -14.18
N LEU A 214 -20.40 -5.90 -13.94
CA LEU A 214 -20.46 -6.68 -12.70
C LEU A 214 -20.07 -5.85 -11.47
N ASN A 215 -19.02 -5.02 -11.57
CA ASN A 215 -18.65 -4.11 -10.47
C ASN A 215 -19.78 -3.13 -10.15
N VAL A 216 -20.34 -2.47 -11.18
CA VAL A 216 -21.46 -1.53 -11.00
C VAL A 216 -22.68 -2.22 -10.41
N LEU A 217 -23.00 -3.44 -10.87
CA LEU A 217 -24.09 -4.25 -10.33
C LEU A 217 -23.89 -4.54 -8.85
N VAL A 218 -22.71 -5.01 -8.45
CA VAL A 218 -22.41 -5.34 -7.06
C VAL A 218 -22.45 -4.08 -6.20
N ILE A 219 -21.83 -2.98 -6.65
CA ILE A 219 -21.88 -1.68 -5.95
C ILE A 219 -23.33 -1.23 -5.76
N GLY A 220 -24.17 -1.34 -6.79
CA GLY A 220 -25.58 -0.96 -6.71
C GLY A 220 -26.36 -1.85 -5.73
N LEU A 221 -26.17 -3.16 -5.82
CA LEU A 221 -26.85 -4.14 -4.97
C LEU A 221 -26.46 -4.01 -3.51
N THR A 222 -25.17 -3.93 -3.20
CA THR A 222 -24.68 -3.81 -1.82
C THR A 222 -25.10 -2.48 -1.20
N ASN A 223 -25.07 -1.37 -1.96
CA ASN A 223 -25.57 -0.08 -1.47
C ASN A 223 -27.08 -0.08 -1.23
N PHE A 224 -27.86 -0.71 -2.11
CA PHE A 224 -29.31 -0.84 -1.92
C PHE A 224 -29.63 -1.63 -0.65
N LEU A 225 -29.03 -2.81 -0.49
CA LEU A 225 -29.22 -3.65 0.69
C LEU A 225 -28.68 -2.99 1.96
N TYR A 226 -27.56 -2.28 1.88
CA TYR A 226 -27.03 -1.50 3.01
C TYR A 226 -28.04 -0.48 3.50
N LYS A 227 -28.62 0.32 2.60
CA LYS A 227 -29.63 1.33 2.94
C LYS A 227 -30.94 0.75 3.44
N LYS A 228 -31.34 -0.42 2.96
CA LYS A 228 -32.61 -1.07 3.31
C LYS A 228 -32.53 -1.96 4.55
N LEU A 229 -31.41 -2.61 4.78
CA LEU A 229 -31.23 -3.58 5.87
C LEU A 229 -30.27 -3.09 6.93
N LEU A 230 -29.04 -2.71 6.56
CA LEU A 230 -27.97 -2.42 7.53
C LEU A 230 -28.16 -1.09 8.26
N ILE A 231 -28.73 -0.06 7.62
CA ILE A 231 -29.04 1.21 8.30
C ILE A 231 -30.25 1.07 9.24
N PRO A 232 -31.43 0.57 8.79
CA PRO A 232 -32.61 0.55 9.66
C PRO A 232 -32.53 -0.51 10.76
N TYR A 233 -31.82 -1.61 10.52
CA TYR A 233 -31.71 -2.75 11.43
C TYR A 233 -30.25 -3.02 11.83
N GLN A 234 -29.55 -1.96 12.24
CA GLN A 234 -28.12 -1.99 12.54
C GLN A 234 -27.75 -3.06 13.58
N SER A 235 -28.55 -3.23 14.63
CA SER A 235 -28.29 -4.21 15.70
C SER A 235 -28.38 -5.67 15.25
N THR A 236 -29.05 -5.95 14.13
CA THR A 236 -29.26 -7.32 13.62
C THR A 236 -28.40 -7.60 12.38
N TRP A 237 -28.31 -6.66 11.45
CA TRP A 237 -27.69 -6.87 10.14
C TRP A 237 -26.30 -6.23 10.01
N ASN A 238 -25.90 -5.38 10.95
CA ASN A 238 -24.63 -4.65 10.93
C ASN A 238 -23.97 -4.65 12.31
N ALA A 239 -24.00 -5.81 12.97
CA ALA A 239 -23.47 -6.05 14.31
C ALA A 239 -22.30 -7.06 14.32
N GLY A 240 -21.78 -7.42 13.15
CA GLY A 240 -20.63 -8.31 13.00
C GLY A 240 -19.40 -7.72 13.65
N GLY A 241 -18.63 -8.56 14.36
CA GLY A 241 -17.41 -8.13 15.03
C GLY A 241 -16.21 -8.04 14.09
N THR A 242 -15.12 -7.50 14.61
CA THR A 242 -13.80 -7.55 13.97
C THR A 242 -12.97 -8.69 14.55
N PHE A 243 -11.98 -9.16 13.80
CA PHE A 243 -10.99 -10.10 14.33
C PHE A 243 -9.98 -9.36 15.19
N ALA A 244 -9.83 -9.80 16.44
CA ALA A 244 -8.78 -9.31 17.31
C ALA A 244 -7.39 -9.66 16.74
N PRO A 245 -6.38 -8.81 16.95
CA PRO A 245 -5.00 -9.15 16.61
C PRO A 245 -4.56 -10.41 17.34
N ILE A 246 -3.92 -11.32 16.62
CA ILE A 246 -3.30 -12.53 17.17
C ILE A 246 -1.81 -12.24 17.33
N GLU A 247 -1.33 -12.24 18.57
CA GLU A 247 0.06 -11.99 18.91
C GLU A 247 0.88 -13.27 18.87
N ILE A 248 1.91 -13.33 18.03
CA ILE A 248 2.85 -14.45 18.04
C ILE A 248 3.84 -14.24 19.19
N PRO A 249 3.93 -15.18 20.16
CA PRO A 249 4.80 -15.04 21.32
C PRO A 249 6.24 -14.72 20.91
N ILE A 250 6.90 -13.86 21.69
CA ILE A 250 8.30 -13.40 21.48
C ILE A 250 8.45 -12.48 20.26
N LEU A 251 7.98 -12.89 19.08
CA LEU A 251 8.09 -12.11 17.84
C LEU A 251 7.25 -10.83 17.88
N SER A 252 6.08 -10.84 18.54
CA SER A 252 5.25 -9.64 18.73
C SER A 252 5.91 -8.57 19.59
N LYS A 253 6.91 -8.92 20.40
CA LYS A 253 7.60 -8.00 21.32
C LYS A 253 8.76 -7.26 20.67
N ILE A 254 9.14 -7.61 19.43
CA ILE A 254 10.21 -6.93 18.71
C ILE A 254 9.75 -5.50 18.39
N PRO A 255 10.53 -4.46 18.74
CA PRO A 255 10.07 -3.08 18.58
C PRO A 255 9.89 -2.75 17.11
N VAL A 256 8.81 -2.07 16.75
CA VAL A 256 8.44 -1.73 15.37
C VAL A 256 8.05 -2.95 14.53
N ILE A 257 8.90 -3.95 14.39
CA ILE A 257 8.66 -5.12 13.53
C ILE A 257 7.56 -6.03 14.09
N GLY A 258 7.55 -6.25 15.41
CA GLY A 258 6.58 -7.05 16.15
C GLY A 258 5.13 -6.64 15.86
N PRO A 259 4.72 -5.40 16.17
CA PRO A 259 3.36 -4.95 15.92
C PRO A 259 3.02 -4.86 14.43
N ILE A 260 4.00 -4.60 13.55
CA ILE A 260 3.75 -4.53 12.11
C ILE A 260 3.45 -5.91 11.53
N PHE A 261 4.23 -6.95 11.87
CA PHE A 261 4.11 -8.25 11.18
C PHE A 261 3.51 -9.36 12.04
N PHE A 262 3.59 -9.27 13.37
CA PHE A 262 3.34 -10.37 14.31
C PHE A 262 2.27 -10.06 15.38
N SER A 263 1.61 -8.90 15.30
CA SER A 263 0.37 -8.57 16.03
C SER A 263 -0.69 -8.10 15.04
N GLN A 264 -1.25 -9.05 14.31
CA GLN A 264 -2.15 -8.78 13.18
C GLN A 264 -3.39 -9.67 13.21
N SER A 265 -4.43 -9.25 12.49
CA SER A 265 -5.64 -10.06 12.33
C SER A 265 -5.37 -11.32 11.52
N ILE A 266 -6.23 -12.33 11.68
CA ILE A 266 -6.14 -13.58 10.91
C ILE A 266 -6.13 -13.35 9.39
N ILE A 267 -6.78 -12.29 8.91
CA ILE A 267 -6.86 -11.95 7.48
C ILE A 267 -5.48 -11.56 6.92
N VAL A 268 -4.67 -10.86 7.71
CA VAL A 268 -3.29 -10.51 7.34
C VAL A 268 -2.41 -11.74 7.28
N TYR A 269 -2.56 -12.67 8.23
CA TYR A 269 -1.81 -13.92 8.19
C TYR A 269 -2.21 -14.82 7.02
N LEU A 270 -3.50 -14.88 6.69
CA LEU A 270 -3.98 -15.54 5.48
C LEU A 270 -3.37 -14.91 4.21
N MET A 271 -3.24 -13.59 4.17
CA MET A 271 -2.57 -12.91 3.06
C MET A 271 -1.12 -13.39 2.91
N TYR A 272 -0.34 -13.52 3.99
CA TYR A 272 1.02 -14.05 3.88
C TYR A 272 1.06 -15.48 3.32
N VAL A 273 0.17 -16.35 3.79
CA VAL A 273 0.05 -17.73 3.30
C VAL A 273 -0.28 -17.75 1.82
N VAL A 274 -1.24 -16.93 1.37
CA VAL A 274 -1.68 -16.86 -0.03
C VAL A 274 -0.57 -16.33 -0.94
N VAL A 275 0.17 -15.31 -0.50
CA VAL A 275 1.32 -14.79 -1.25
C VAL A 275 2.38 -15.88 -1.44
N ILE A 276 2.75 -16.60 -0.37
CA ILE A 276 3.75 -17.68 -0.42
C ILE A 276 3.25 -18.88 -1.25
N ALA A 277 1.96 -19.19 -1.21
CA ALA A 277 1.43 -20.35 -1.92
C ALA A 277 1.35 -20.17 -3.44
N ILE A 278 1.14 -18.94 -3.93
CA ILE A 278 0.94 -18.66 -5.36
C ILE A 278 2.26 -18.25 -6.06
N HIS A 279 3.23 -17.74 -5.30
CA HIS A 279 4.50 -17.19 -5.79
C HIS A 279 5.70 -18.02 -5.34
#